data_AF-A0A6A0H0M3-F1
#
_entry.id   AF-A0A6A0H0M3-F1
#
_cell.length_a   1.000
_cell.length_b   1.000
_cell.length_c   1.000
_cell.angle_alpha   90.00
_cell.angle_beta   90.00
_cell.angle_gamma   90.00
#
_symmetry.space_group_name_H-M   'P 1'
#
loop_
_entity.id
_entity.type
_entity.pdbx_description
1 polymer ?
#
loop_
_entity_poly.entity_id
_entity_poly.type
_entity_poly.pdbx_seq_one_letter_code
_entity_poly.pdbx_strand_id
1 'polypeptide(L)'
;MRCSSLITHAVQQLGFRRVKRGYLPLRVENLVPPESFKSRTLPTDPDFKHQWYLRNVGQNGGKRHLDLNVEAAWALGYTGKNVTTAIMDDG
;
A
#
# COMPACT_ATOMS: atom_id res chain seq x y z
N MET A 1 25.68 -48.13 9.31
CA MET A 1 25.32 -46.72 9.51
C MET A 1 23.79 -46.63 9.46
N ARG A 2 23.12 -46.30 10.58
CA ARG A 2 21.65 -46.17 10.61
C ARG A 2 21.31 -44.69 10.77
N CYS A 3 20.67 -44.12 9.76
CA CYS A 3 20.07 -42.80 9.82
C CYS A 3 18.74 -42.93 10.57
N SER A 4 18.62 -42.38 11.78
CA SER A 4 17.34 -42.33 12.49
C SER A 4 16.61 -41.04 12.13
N SER A 5 15.59 -41.12 11.27
CA SER A 5 14.61 -40.05 11.20
C SER A 5 13.61 -40.24 12.35
N LEU A 6 13.63 -39.33 13.33
CA LEU A 6 12.71 -39.33 14.49
C LEU A 6 11.27 -38.86 14.14
N ILE A 7 10.94 -38.76 12.85
CA ILE A 7 9.62 -38.33 12.41
C ILE A 7 8.74 -39.55 12.29
N THR A 8 7.74 -39.67 13.16
CA THR A 8 6.76 -40.76 13.16
C THR A 8 5.61 -40.50 12.22
N HIS A 9 5.14 -39.25 12.10
CA HIS A 9 4.06 -38.85 11.18
C HIS A 9 4.22 -37.41 10.71
N ALA A 10 3.80 -37.15 9.47
CA ALA A 10 3.61 -35.81 8.92
C ALA A 10 2.25 -35.75 8.21
N VAL A 11 1.49 -34.69 8.44
CA VAL A 11 0.17 -34.46 7.79
C VAL A 11 0.20 -33.10 7.12
N GLN A 12 -0.09 -33.06 5.83
CA GLN A 12 -0.25 -31.80 5.10
C GLN A 12 -1.58 -31.16 5.49
N GLN A 13 -1.52 -29.96 6.06
CA GLN A 13 -2.71 -29.17 6.34
C GLN A 13 -3.16 -28.43 5.07
N LEU A 14 -4.46 -28.42 4.80
CA LEU A 14 -5.04 -27.53 3.79
C LEU A 14 -4.79 -26.08 4.22
N GLY A 15 -4.01 -25.35 3.44
CA GLY A 15 -3.67 -23.95 3.75
C GLY A 15 -4.91 -23.07 3.78
N PHE A 16 -5.01 -22.19 4.76
CA PHE A 16 -6.05 -21.16 4.78
C PHE A 16 -5.90 -20.24 3.57
N ARG A 17 -7.00 -19.99 2.86
CA ARG A 17 -7.02 -18.99 1.79
C ARG A 17 -6.64 -17.63 2.38
N ARG A 18 -5.51 -17.09 1.95
CA ARG A 18 -5.05 -15.78 2.41
C ARG A 18 -6.01 -14.71 1.89
N VAL A 19 -6.80 -14.13 2.78
CA VAL A 19 -7.67 -12.97 2.50
C VAL A 19 -7.14 -11.80 3.29
N LYS A 20 -6.96 -10.65 2.62
CA LYS A 20 -6.52 -9.43 3.29
C LYS A 20 -7.65 -8.94 4.21
N ARG A 21 -7.41 -8.99 5.53
CA ARG A 21 -8.34 -8.52 6.55
C ARG A 21 -8.69 -7.05 6.27
N GLY A 22 -9.97 -6.73 6.23
CA GLY A 22 -10.44 -5.36 5.95
C GLY A 22 -10.29 -4.93 4.49
N TYR A 23 -10.07 -5.85 3.55
CA TYR A 23 -10.08 -5.49 2.13
C TYR A 23 -11.49 -5.08 1.70
N LEU A 24 -11.66 -3.80 1.41
CA LEU A 24 -12.83 -3.27 0.73
C LEU A 24 -12.65 -3.50 -0.78
N PRO A 25 -13.55 -4.28 -1.43
CA PRO A 25 -13.47 -4.46 -2.87
C PRO A 25 -13.72 -3.13 -3.58
N LEU A 26 -13.03 -2.94 -4.70
CA LEU A 26 -13.25 -1.79 -5.58
C LEU A 26 -14.67 -1.88 -6.16
N ARG A 27 -15.54 -0.99 -5.70
CA ARG A 27 -16.91 -0.80 -6.20
C ARG A 27 -17.05 0.64 -6.65
N VAL A 28 -17.88 0.90 -7.64
CA VAL A 28 -18.13 2.25 -8.17
C VAL A 28 -18.59 3.20 -7.06
N GLU A 29 -19.42 2.70 -6.13
CA GLU A 29 -19.88 3.48 -4.96
C GLU A 29 -18.73 3.92 -4.03
N ASN A 30 -17.63 3.16 -3.99
CA ASN A 30 -16.47 3.42 -3.13
C ASN A 30 -15.40 4.26 -3.85
N LEU A 31 -15.64 4.67 -5.09
CA LEU A 31 -14.70 5.51 -5.83
C LEU A 31 -14.80 6.96 -5.38
N VAL A 32 -13.65 7.60 -5.35
CA VAL A 32 -13.53 9.04 -5.07
C VAL A 32 -14.12 9.81 -6.27
N PRO A 33 -15.16 10.64 -6.08
CA PRO A 33 -15.73 11.42 -7.18
C PRO A 33 -14.68 12.34 -7.82
N PRO A 34 -14.72 12.57 -9.15
CA PRO A 34 -13.80 13.50 -9.81
C PRO A 34 -13.78 14.91 -9.17
N GLU A 35 -14.92 15.31 -8.63
CA GLU A 35 -15.13 16.61 -7.98
C GLU A 35 -14.34 16.80 -6.68
N SER A 36 -14.05 15.72 -5.93
CA SER A 36 -13.26 15.85 -4.70
C SER A 36 -11.78 16.08 -4.95
N PHE A 37 -11.31 15.92 -6.19
CA PHE A 37 -9.95 16.28 -6.60
C PHE A 37 -9.78 17.79 -6.88
N LYS A 38 -10.85 18.60 -6.77
CA LYS A 38 -10.77 20.05 -7.04
C LYS A 38 -9.96 20.83 -6.02
N SER A 39 -9.82 20.32 -4.78
CA SER A 39 -9.04 20.95 -3.70
C SER A 39 -7.69 20.24 -3.48
N ARG A 40 -6.95 19.96 -4.55
CA ARG A 40 -5.61 19.36 -4.46
C ARG A 40 -4.57 20.40 -4.03
N THR A 41 -4.54 20.73 -2.73
CA THR A 41 -3.32 21.30 -2.14
C THR A 41 -2.27 20.21 -2.11
N LEU A 42 -1.30 20.32 -3.02
CA LEU A 42 -0.12 19.48 -3.00
C LEU A 42 0.74 19.83 -1.78
N PRO A 43 1.54 18.87 -1.27
CA PRO A 43 2.53 19.17 -0.25
C PRO A 43 3.49 20.28 -0.71
N THR A 44 3.83 21.18 0.22
CA THR A 44 4.73 22.31 -0.02
C THR A 44 6.21 21.92 0.08
N ASP A 45 6.51 20.66 0.41
CA ASP A 45 7.88 20.16 0.57
C ASP A 45 8.72 20.39 -0.70
N PRO A 46 9.92 21.01 -0.60
CA PRO A 46 10.78 21.32 -1.75
C PRO A 46 11.11 20.10 -2.63
N ASP A 47 11.24 18.93 -2.00
CA ASP A 47 11.62 17.67 -2.64
C ASP A 47 10.43 16.85 -3.13
N PHE A 48 9.18 17.28 -2.89
CA PHE A 48 7.99 16.52 -3.29
C PHE A 48 7.97 16.19 -4.80
N LYS A 49 8.49 17.10 -5.62
CA LYS A 49 8.63 16.91 -7.08
C LYS A 49 9.51 15.72 -7.47
N HIS A 50 10.39 15.26 -6.58
CA HIS A 50 11.29 14.14 -6.79
C HIS A 50 10.71 12.82 -6.26
N GLN A 51 9.67 12.87 -5.41
CA GLN A 51 9.04 11.72 -4.78
C GLN A 51 8.05 11.02 -5.73
N TRP A 52 8.59 10.34 -6.74
CA TRP A 52 7.81 9.68 -7.80
C TRP A 52 6.80 8.66 -7.28
N TYR A 53 7.08 8.03 -6.14
CA TYR A 53 6.22 7.01 -5.54
C TYR A 53 4.90 7.61 -4.99
N LEU A 54 4.89 8.91 -4.65
CA LEU A 54 3.66 9.61 -4.24
C LEU A 54 2.91 10.19 -5.44
N ARG A 55 3.66 10.78 -6.38
CA ARG A 55 3.10 11.37 -7.60
C ARG A 55 4.06 11.23 -8.77
N ASN A 56 3.66 10.47 -9.77
CA ASN A 56 4.47 10.22 -10.96
C ASN A 56 3.93 11.01 -12.16
N VAL A 57 4.62 12.13 -12.46
CA VAL A 57 4.34 12.97 -13.63
C VAL A 57 5.21 12.61 -14.84
N GLY A 58 6.02 11.55 -14.76
CA GLY A 58 6.97 11.14 -15.80
C GLY A 58 8.26 11.95 -15.78
N GLN A 59 8.64 12.50 -14.62
CA GLN A 59 9.75 13.43 -14.43
C GLN A 59 11.13 12.92 -14.93
N ASN A 60 11.33 11.60 -14.98
CA ASN A 60 12.58 10.98 -15.43
C ASN A 60 12.36 10.00 -16.60
N GLY A 61 11.41 10.28 -17.49
CA GLY A 61 11.05 9.36 -18.58
C GLY A 61 10.33 8.09 -18.10
N GLY A 62 9.89 8.07 -16.84
CA GLY A 62 9.06 7.01 -16.27
C GLY A 62 7.63 7.03 -16.82
N LYS A 63 6.92 5.91 -16.66
CA LYS A 63 5.51 5.80 -17.02
C LYS A 63 4.67 6.64 -16.06
N ARG A 64 3.99 7.68 -16.59
CA ARG A 64 3.08 8.53 -15.80
C ARG A 64 2.01 7.67 -15.10
N HIS A 65 1.56 8.13 -13.92
CA HIS A 65 0.51 7.48 -13.11
C HIS A 65 0.86 6.07 -12.60
N LEU A 66 2.11 5.63 -12.79
CA LEU A 66 2.65 4.47 -12.09
C LEU A 66 3.18 4.94 -10.73
N ASP A 67 2.27 5.22 -9.82
CA ASP A 67 2.51 5.66 -8.44
C ASP A 67 1.51 4.99 -7.48
N LEU A 68 1.59 5.34 -6.19
CA LEU A 68 0.71 4.78 -5.15
C LEU A 68 -0.72 5.35 -5.17
N ASN A 69 -1.03 6.33 -6.03
CA ASN A 69 -2.32 7.02 -6.09
C ASN A 69 -2.80 7.56 -4.73
N VAL A 70 -1.87 8.06 -3.90
CA VAL A 70 -2.16 8.55 -2.53
C VAL A 70 -3.00 9.83 -2.52
N GLU A 71 -3.01 10.58 -3.62
CA GLU A 71 -3.74 11.83 -3.75
C GLU A 71 -5.26 11.63 -3.57
N ALA A 72 -5.80 10.50 -4.03
CA ALA A 72 -7.20 10.14 -3.80
C ALA A 72 -7.49 9.92 -2.31
N ALA A 73 -6.57 9.29 -1.57
CA ALA A 73 -6.70 9.08 -0.14
C ALA A 73 -6.63 10.41 0.63
N TRP A 74 -5.73 11.31 0.24
CA TRP A 74 -5.63 12.65 0.82
C TRP A 74 -6.86 13.51 0.55
N ALA A 75 -7.46 13.40 -0.66
CA ALA A 75 -8.71 14.07 -0.99
C ALA A 75 -9.88 13.60 -0.11
N LEU A 76 -9.85 12.35 0.36
CA LEU A 76 -10.79 11.81 1.35
C LEU A 76 -10.42 12.17 2.81
N GLY A 77 -9.32 12.90 3.02
CA GLY A 77 -8.85 13.29 4.35
C GLY A 77 -8.06 12.20 5.10
N TYR A 78 -7.70 11.09 4.45
CA TYR A 78 -6.88 10.05 5.07
C TYR A 78 -5.42 10.47 5.13
N THR A 79 -4.92 10.71 6.33
CA THR A 79 -3.53 11.15 6.58
C THR A 79 -2.70 10.13 7.35
N GLY A 80 -3.31 9.06 7.86
CA GLY A 80 -2.66 8.13 8.80
C GLY A 80 -2.72 8.58 10.27
N LYS A 81 -3.41 9.69 10.59
CA LYS A 81 -3.66 10.09 11.98
C LYS A 81 -4.35 8.96 12.75
N ASN A 82 -3.89 8.71 13.98
CA ASN A 82 -4.33 7.61 14.86
C ASN A 82 -4.01 6.19 14.36
N VAL A 83 -3.06 6.04 13.42
CA VAL A 83 -2.50 4.74 13.03
C VAL A 83 -1.12 4.57 13.67
N THR A 84 -0.93 3.47 14.40
CA THR A 84 0.39 3.11 14.95
C THR A 84 1.12 2.20 13.97
N THR A 85 2.28 2.66 13.50
CA THR A 85 3.18 1.88 12.65
C THR A 85 4.48 1.67 13.40
N ALA A 86 4.92 0.41 13.53
CA ALA A 86 6.22 0.09 14.11
C ALA A 86 7.25 -0.12 12.99
N ILE A 87 8.42 0.50 13.13
CA ILE A 87 9.57 0.35 12.24
C ILE A 87 10.72 -0.18 13.12
N MET A 88 11.25 -1.35 12.78
CA MET A 88 12.40 -1.95 13.46
C MET A 88 13.59 -1.84 12.52
N ASP A 89 14.37 -0.78 12.69
CA ASP A 89 15.53 -0.41 11.85
C ASP A 89 16.75 -0.09 12.74
N ASP A 90 17.85 0.34 12.13
CA ASP A 90 19.09 0.75 12.81
C ASP A 90 18.95 2.02 13.67
N GLY A 91 18.02 2.91 13.32
CA GLY A 91 17.67 4.11 14.09
C GLY A 91 17.82 5.41 13.31
#